data_AF-A4Z6I9-F1
#
_entry.id   AF-A4Z6I9-F1
#
_cell.length_a   1.000
_cell.length_b   1.000
_cell.length_c   1.000
_cell.angle_alpha   90.00
_cell.angle_beta   90.00
_cell.angle_gamma   90.00
#
_symmetry.space_group_name_H-M   'P 1'
#
loop_
_entity.id
_entity.type
_entity.pdbx_description
1 polymer ?
#
loop_
_entity_poly.entity_id
_entity_poly.type
_entity_poly.pdbx_seq_one_letter_code
_entity_poly.pdbx_strand_id
1 'polypeptide(L)'
;FRVRVATVKRLTKFDKHLRILQGEKPVELLENIQRVILKQQEKFEKILQGIQKELHQRKIHMVDESQLNPVQGRFVRSYFKSHVQPVLFPVILGPGNPFPYLKDKSIYLIIRLQKKGKDPRYALIEVPSKLISRFLLLPSNKNENHLILLEDVIRYNLDDIFAIFDFDKIDSYIIKITRDAELDLDNDLSKSFLEKISKSIKNRKKGLPVRLAYDGKLSKDMMEMLIARMKFRKFDNLIPGGRIHNFKDFIRFPDIGAPTLKYRKNKPLDHPAFHNGGSLFPVIAKKDVLLFFPYQSYHHILDLLRKASIDPKVESIKITLYRLANNSIIANALINALKNGKSVTAVVELQARFDEESNIYWANQLQEEGATVIFGVPGLKVHSKLFLITRKEGNQITRYAHIG
;
A
#
# COMPACT_ATOMS: atom_id res chain seq x y z
N PHE A 1 -6.46 5.77 10.37
CA PHE A 1 -7.66 5.81 9.50
C PHE A 1 -8.22 4.43 9.15
N ARG A 2 -7.59 3.65 8.25
CA ARG A 2 -8.18 2.43 7.64
C ARG A 2 -8.58 1.31 8.61
N VAL A 3 -7.92 1.24 9.77
CA VAL A 3 -8.16 0.19 10.77
C VAL A 3 -8.67 0.85 12.05
N ARG A 4 -7.79 1.39 12.91
CA ARG A 4 -8.16 1.90 14.24
C ARG A 4 -9.30 2.94 14.25
N VAL A 5 -9.24 3.94 13.37
CA VAL A 5 -10.30 4.98 13.30
C VAL A 5 -11.59 4.40 12.73
N ALA A 6 -11.50 3.44 11.81
CA ALA A 6 -12.66 2.74 11.30
C ALA A 6 -13.31 1.88 12.39
N THR A 7 -12.53 1.19 13.22
CA THR A 7 -13.00 0.45 14.40
C THR A 7 -13.79 1.37 15.34
N VAL A 8 -13.21 2.52 15.73
CA VAL A 8 -13.89 3.49 16.60
C VAL A 8 -15.17 4.01 15.94
N LYS A 9 -15.14 4.29 14.63
CA LYS A 9 -16.32 4.71 13.86
C LYS A 9 -17.41 3.64 13.82
N ARG A 10 -17.07 2.35 13.68
CA ARG A 10 -18.03 1.25 13.74
C ARG A 10 -18.70 1.21 15.12
N LEU A 11 -17.94 1.39 16.20
CA LEU A 11 -18.46 1.38 17.57
C LEU A 11 -19.52 2.48 17.80
N THR A 12 -19.38 3.65 17.18
CA THR A 12 -20.43 4.70 17.24
C THR A 12 -21.80 4.27 16.72
N LYS A 13 -21.88 3.20 15.90
CA LYS A 13 -23.13 2.69 15.35
C LYS A 13 -23.79 1.63 16.22
N PHE A 14 -23.00 0.90 17.02
CA PHE A 14 -23.51 -0.19 17.85
C PHE A 14 -24.02 0.32 19.20
N ASP A 15 -23.27 1.20 19.86
CA ASP A 15 -23.75 1.87 21.08
C ASP A 15 -22.98 3.18 21.31
N LYS A 16 -23.71 4.28 21.52
CA LYS A 16 -23.13 5.60 21.82
C LYS A 16 -22.65 5.71 23.27
N HIS A 17 -23.10 4.81 24.15
CA HIS A 17 -22.78 4.76 25.57
C HIS A 17 -21.68 3.75 25.92
N LEU A 18 -21.26 2.91 24.97
CA LEU A 18 -20.09 2.04 25.11
C LEU A 18 -18.85 2.89 25.42
N ARG A 19 -18.37 2.81 26.66
CA ARG A 19 -17.10 3.41 27.05
C ARG A 19 -15.97 2.54 26.51
N ILE A 20 -15.13 3.11 25.65
CA ILE A 20 -13.95 2.43 25.08
C ILE A 20 -12.71 2.95 25.81
N LEU A 21 -11.62 2.15 25.84
CA LEU A 21 -10.24 2.53 26.22
C LEU A 21 -10.15 3.80 27.09
N GLN A 22 -9.98 3.63 28.40
CA GLN A 22 -9.91 4.71 29.41
C GLN A 22 -11.23 5.42 29.73
N GLY A 23 -12.38 4.94 29.25
CA GLY A 23 -13.69 5.41 29.69
C GLY A 23 -14.34 6.46 28.79
N GLU A 24 -13.69 6.85 27.68
CA GLU A 24 -14.20 7.84 26.73
C GLU A 24 -15.30 7.26 25.83
N LYS A 25 -16.27 8.11 25.46
CA LYS A 25 -17.28 7.72 24.46
C LYS A 25 -16.65 7.69 23.06
N PRO A 26 -17.13 6.84 22.14
CA PRO A 26 -16.52 6.69 20.82
C PRO A 26 -16.58 7.97 19.99
N VAL A 27 -17.61 8.81 20.20
CA VAL A 27 -17.77 10.11 19.53
C VAL A 27 -16.73 11.12 20.02
N GLU A 28 -16.57 11.26 21.34
CA GLU A 28 -15.59 12.15 21.96
C GLU A 28 -14.16 11.77 21.53
N LEU A 29 -13.86 10.47 21.48
CA LEU A 29 -12.59 9.97 20.98
C LEU A 29 -12.34 10.33 19.51
N LEU A 30 -13.36 10.26 18.64
CA LEU A 30 -13.21 10.67 17.24
C LEU A 30 -12.94 12.17 17.09
N GLU A 31 -13.61 13.01 17.88
CA GLU A 31 -13.38 14.46 17.92
C GLU A 31 -11.96 14.78 18.40
N ASN A 32 -11.49 14.09 19.46
CA ASN A 32 -10.13 14.21 19.97
C ASN A 32 -9.09 13.77 18.91
N ILE A 33 -9.34 12.64 18.23
CA ILE A 33 -8.51 12.17 17.11
C ILE A 33 -8.44 13.24 16.01
N GLN A 34 -9.59 13.80 15.61
CA GLN A 34 -9.63 14.83 14.57
C GLN A 34 -8.82 16.07 14.99
N ARG A 35 -8.97 16.55 16.23
CA ARG A 35 -8.23 17.68 16.77
C ARG A 35 -6.71 17.46 16.73
N VAL A 36 -6.25 16.28 17.14
CA VAL A 36 -4.82 15.92 17.10
C VAL A 36 -4.31 15.87 15.66
N ILE A 37 -5.10 15.32 14.75
CA ILE A 37 -4.70 15.18 13.34
C ILE A 37 -4.58 16.53 12.65
N LEU A 38 -5.49 17.47 12.90
CA LEU A 38 -5.39 18.83 12.36
C LEU A 38 -4.11 19.53 12.83
N LYS A 39 -3.77 19.43 14.14
CA LYS A 39 -2.51 19.95 14.68
C LYS A 39 -1.27 19.29 14.04
N GLN A 40 -1.31 17.98 13.82
CA GLN A 40 -0.21 17.27 13.15
C GLN A 40 -0.09 17.64 11.67
N GLN A 41 -1.20 17.89 10.98
CA GLN A 41 -1.23 18.33 9.59
C GLN A 41 -0.57 19.71 9.44
N GLU A 42 -0.90 20.67 10.31
CA GLU A 42 -0.25 21.99 10.33
C GLU A 42 1.27 21.88 10.57
N LYS A 43 1.67 21.04 11.54
CA LYS A 43 3.10 20.77 11.80
C LYS A 43 3.79 20.15 10.58
N PHE A 44 3.15 19.18 9.94
CA PHE A 44 3.66 18.52 8.76
C PHE A 44 3.88 19.51 7.60
N GLU A 45 2.94 20.42 7.36
CA GLU A 45 3.05 21.43 6.32
C GLU A 45 4.21 22.40 6.56
N LYS A 46 4.42 22.85 7.81
CA LYS A 46 5.58 23.68 8.17
C LYS A 46 6.91 22.96 7.92
N ILE A 47 7.01 21.68 8.29
CA ILE A 47 8.20 20.86 8.05
C ILE A 47 8.43 20.70 6.55
N LEU A 48 7.38 20.40 5.78
CA LEU A 48 7.48 20.24 4.33
C LEU A 48 7.98 21.51 3.64
N GLN A 49 7.46 22.68 4.04
CA GLN A 49 7.94 23.96 3.52
C GLN A 49 9.42 24.19 3.85
N GLY A 50 9.89 23.80 5.05
CA GLY A 50 11.30 23.81 5.41
C GLY A 50 12.14 22.92 4.50
N ILE A 51 11.73 21.66 4.31
CA ILE A 51 12.40 20.70 3.43
C ILE A 51 12.45 21.21 1.99
N GLN A 52 11.37 21.81 1.47
CA GLN A 52 11.34 22.38 0.13
C GLN A 52 12.35 23.53 -0.03
N LYS A 53 12.51 24.39 0.99
CA LYS A 53 13.53 25.45 1.00
C LYS A 53 14.95 24.86 1.00
N GLU A 54 15.20 23.84 1.81
CA GLU A 54 16.51 23.17 1.86
C GLU A 54 16.86 22.45 0.54
N LEU A 55 15.87 21.80 -0.10
CA LEU A 55 16.04 21.21 -1.43
C LEU A 55 16.36 22.28 -2.47
N HIS A 56 15.66 23.42 -2.43
CA HIS A 56 15.90 24.54 -3.32
C HIS A 56 17.32 25.10 -3.20
N GLN A 57 17.83 25.27 -1.97
CA GLN A 57 19.23 25.68 -1.72
C GLN A 57 20.26 24.70 -2.31
N ARG A 58 19.88 23.43 -2.47
CA ARG A 58 20.68 22.37 -3.09
C ARG A 58 20.38 22.19 -4.58
N LYS A 59 19.73 23.16 -5.23
CA LYS A 59 19.38 23.15 -6.66
C LYS A 59 18.44 21.99 -7.06
N ILE A 60 17.58 21.58 -6.13
CA ILE A 60 16.56 20.56 -6.33
C ILE A 60 15.20 21.23 -6.21
N HIS A 61 14.50 21.35 -7.33
CA HIS A 61 13.28 22.12 -7.43
C HIS A 61 12.11 21.18 -7.68
N MET A 62 11.15 21.17 -6.76
CA MET A 62 9.83 20.59 -7.02
C MET A 62 8.94 21.69 -7.57
N VAL A 63 8.57 21.57 -8.84
CA VAL A 63 7.79 22.56 -9.58
C VAL A 63 6.39 22.03 -9.89
N ASP A 64 5.42 22.94 -10.01
CA ASP A 64 4.08 22.63 -10.50
C ASP A 64 3.88 23.07 -11.96
N GLU A 65 2.69 22.85 -12.51
CA GLU A 65 2.36 23.16 -13.91
C GLU A 65 2.47 24.64 -14.26
N SER A 66 2.39 25.54 -13.27
CA SER A 66 2.47 26.99 -13.48
C SER A 66 3.90 27.51 -13.56
N GLN A 67 4.88 26.68 -13.17
CA GLN A 67 6.28 27.04 -13.03
C GLN A 67 7.16 26.45 -14.14
N LEU A 68 6.56 25.79 -15.13
CA LEU A 68 7.29 25.18 -16.24
C LEU A 68 7.80 26.23 -17.23
N ASN A 69 9.07 26.13 -17.60
CA ASN A 69 9.61 26.92 -18.71
C ASN A 69 9.16 26.32 -20.08
N PRO A 70 9.33 27.03 -21.21
CA PRO A 70 8.86 26.55 -22.52
C PRO A 70 9.44 25.20 -22.96
N VAL A 71 10.69 24.89 -22.60
CA VAL A 71 11.34 23.61 -22.93
C VAL A 71 10.70 22.48 -22.12
N GLN A 72 10.52 22.69 -20.82
CA GLN A 72 9.88 21.75 -19.92
C GLN A 72 8.41 21.54 -20.28
N GLY A 73 7.68 22.60 -20.65
CA GLY A 73 6.30 22.50 -21.11
C GLY A 73 6.16 21.59 -22.33
N ARG A 74 7.02 21.76 -23.35
CA ARG A 74 7.05 20.85 -24.53
C ARG A 74 7.38 19.41 -24.14
N PHE A 75 8.34 19.22 -23.25
CA PHE A 75 8.69 17.89 -22.72
C PHE A 75 7.49 17.25 -21.99
N VAL A 76 6.82 17.99 -21.10
CA VAL A 76 5.65 17.51 -20.35
C VAL A 76 4.52 17.15 -21.31
N ARG A 77 4.21 17.95 -22.34
CA ARG A 77 3.19 17.60 -23.33
C ARG A 77 3.55 16.33 -24.11
N SER A 78 4.81 16.20 -24.53
CA SER A 78 5.27 15.01 -25.25
C SER A 78 5.17 13.75 -24.37
N TYR A 79 5.65 13.85 -23.13
CA TYR A 79 5.55 12.78 -22.13
C TYR A 79 4.10 12.41 -21.84
N PHE A 80 3.22 13.40 -21.69
CA PHE A 80 1.81 13.20 -21.46
C PHE A 80 1.18 12.38 -22.59
N LYS A 81 1.35 12.80 -23.86
CA LYS A 81 0.76 12.11 -25.02
C LYS A 81 1.27 10.67 -25.19
N SER A 82 2.56 10.46 -24.94
CA SER A 82 3.20 9.15 -25.16
C SER A 82 2.99 8.16 -24.01
N HIS A 83 2.96 8.63 -22.76
CA HIS A 83 2.98 7.74 -21.59
C HIS A 83 1.72 7.86 -20.71
N VAL A 84 1.19 9.07 -20.51
CA VAL A 84 0.11 9.31 -19.54
C VAL A 84 -1.27 9.17 -20.17
N GLN A 85 -1.50 9.81 -21.31
CA GLN A 85 -2.78 9.83 -22.02
C GLN A 85 -3.33 8.43 -22.34
N PRO A 86 -2.52 7.44 -22.80
CA PRO A 86 -3.03 6.11 -23.14
C PRO A 86 -3.64 5.34 -21.96
N VAL A 87 -3.32 5.73 -20.73
CA VAL A 87 -3.83 5.08 -19.50
C VAL A 87 -4.70 6.00 -18.66
N LEU A 88 -5.03 7.19 -19.16
CA LEU A 88 -5.82 8.19 -18.46
C LEU A 88 -7.27 8.16 -18.93
N PHE A 89 -8.19 7.89 -18.01
CA PHE A 89 -9.62 7.79 -18.30
C PHE A 89 -10.42 8.76 -17.41
N PRO A 90 -10.71 9.98 -17.88
CA PRO A 90 -11.59 10.92 -17.19
C PRO A 90 -13.02 10.40 -17.09
N VAL A 91 -13.69 10.65 -15.96
CA VAL A 91 -15.09 10.30 -15.72
C VAL A 91 -15.91 11.56 -15.56
N ILE A 92 -16.85 11.81 -16.47
CA ILE A 92 -17.76 12.96 -16.40
C ILE A 92 -18.86 12.70 -15.35
N LEU A 93 -19.08 13.67 -14.47
CA LEU A 93 -20.08 13.59 -13.40
C LEU A 93 -21.40 14.24 -13.87
N GLY A 94 -22.29 13.44 -14.43
CA GLY A 94 -23.62 13.89 -14.87
C GLY A 94 -24.63 14.05 -13.72
N PRO A 95 -25.67 14.88 -13.87
CA PRO A 95 -26.85 14.87 -13.00
C PRO A 95 -27.64 13.58 -13.26
N GLY A 96 -27.79 12.71 -12.26
CA GLY A 96 -28.49 11.42 -12.39
C GLY A 96 -27.59 10.19 -12.43
N ASN A 97 -26.32 10.33 -12.83
CA ASN A 97 -25.36 9.24 -12.75
C ASN A 97 -24.87 9.05 -11.30
N PRO A 98 -24.75 7.80 -10.82
CA PRO A 98 -24.17 7.54 -9.51
C PRO A 98 -22.73 8.06 -9.47
N PHE A 99 -22.33 8.61 -8.33
CA PHE A 99 -20.95 9.06 -8.16
C PHE A 99 -20.00 7.86 -8.29
N PRO A 100 -18.91 7.99 -9.08
CA PRO A 100 -18.03 6.87 -9.35
C PRO A 100 -17.39 6.33 -8.08
N TYR A 101 -17.18 5.01 -8.05
CA TYR A 101 -16.51 4.38 -6.93
C TYR A 101 -15.03 4.77 -6.90
N LEU A 102 -14.63 5.50 -5.85
CA LEU A 102 -13.24 5.93 -5.67
C LEU A 102 -12.44 4.88 -4.90
N LYS A 103 -11.39 4.39 -5.56
CA LYS A 103 -10.49 3.36 -5.05
C LYS A 103 -9.71 3.92 -3.86
N ASP A 104 -9.65 3.12 -2.80
CA ASP A 104 -8.78 3.39 -1.67
C ASP A 104 -7.31 3.41 -2.12
N LYS A 105 -6.48 4.25 -1.49
CA LYS A 105 -5.06 4.51 -1.78
C LYS A 105 -4.75 5.27 -3.08
N SER A 106 -5.68 5.45 -4.02
CA SER A 106 -5.50 6.31 -5.20
C SER A 106 -5.72 7.79 -4.84
N ILE A 107 -5.15 8.68 -5.64
CA ILE A 107 -5.47 10.12 -5.63
C ILE A 107 -6.28 10.44 -6.88
N TYR A 108 -7.18 11.40 -6.76
CA TYR A 108 -8.04 11.83 -7.85
C TYR A 108 -7.95 13.34 -8.00
N LEU A 109 -8.07 13.83 -9.23
CA LEU A 109 -8.34 15.22 -9.52
C LEU A 109 -9.84 15.39 -9.77
N ILE A 110 -10.50 16.22 -8.97
CA ILE A 110 -11.84 16.74 -9.29
C ILE A 110 -11.66 18.01 -10.12
N ILE A 111 -12.25 17.99 -11.31
CA ILE A 111 -12.14 19.05 -12.31
C ILE A 111 -13.49 19.76 -12.40
N ARG A 112 -13.46 21.09 -12.46
CA ARG A 112 -14.61 21.93 -12.81
C ARG A 112 -14.32 22.63 -14.14
N LEU A 113 -15.14 22.34 -15.14
CA LEU A 113 -15.17 23.04 -16.42
C LEU A 113 -16.28 24.08 -16.35
N GLN A 114 -15.92 25.36 -16.39
CA GLN A 114 -16.86 26.47 -16.31
C GLN A 114 -16.97 27.19 -17.65
N LYS A 115 -18.20 27.37 -18.13
CA LYS A 115 -18.53 28.26 -19.26
C LYS A 115 -19.42 29.39 -18.76
N LYS A 116 -19.20 30.62 -19.19
CA LYS A 116 -20.01 31.79 -18.82
C LYS A 116 -21.46 31.55 -19.24
N GLY A 117 -22.40 31.73 -18.31
CA GLY A 117 -23.84 31.55 -18.55
C GLY A 117 -24.32 30.10 -18.64
N LYS A 118 -23.48 29.11 -18.33
CA LYS A 118 -23.87 27.69 -18.24
C LYS A 118 -23.47 27.10 -16.89
N ASP A 119 -24.19 26.06 -16.49
CA ASP A 119 -23.84 25.29 -15.29
C ASP A 119 -22.46 24.63 -15.45
N PRO A 120 -21.67 24.57 -14.35
CA PRO A 120 -20.38 23.91 -14.38
C PRO A 120 -20.52 22.42 -14.68
N ARG A 121 -19.62 21.89 -15.50
CA ARG A 121 -19.45 20.45 -15.66
C ARG A 121 -18.34 19.97 -14.76
N TYR A 122 -18.57 18.83 -14.11
CA TYR A 122 -17.57 18.21 -13.26
C TYR A 122 -17.03 16.95 -13.90
N ALA A 123 -15.73 16.72 -13.74
CA ALA A 123 -15.09 15.50 -14.17
C ALA A 123 -14.12 15.02 -13.09
N LEU A 124 -13.83 13.72 -13.11
CA LEU A 124 -12.92 13.10 -12.17
C LEU A 124 -11.84 12.33 -12.91
N ILE A 125 -10.59 12.52 -12.52
CA ILE A 125 -9.44 11.82 -13.11
C ILE A 125 -8.73 11.05 -12.01
N GLU A 126 -8.61 9.72 -12.14
CA GLU A 126 -7.72 8.92 -11.29
C GLU A 126 -6.28 9.14 -11.74
N VAL A 127 -5.38 9.55 -10.84
CA VAL A 127 -3.96 9.69 -11.18
C VAL A 127 -3.32 8.29 -11.23
N PRO A 128 -2.75 7.86 -12.37
CA PRO A 128 -2.30 6.48 -12.60
C PRO A 128 -0.93 6.16 -11.98
N SER A 129 -0.70 6.56 -10.72
CA SER A 129 0.60 6.44 -10.03
C SER A 129 1.04 5.00 -9.70
N LYS A 130 0.20 4.00 -10.01
CA LYS A 130 0.55 2.57 -9.94
C LYS A 130 1.19 2.05 -11.23
N LEU A 131 0.85 2.66 -12.36
CA LEU A 131 1.33 2.28 -13.69
C LEU A 131 2.50 3.16 -14.10
N ILE A 132 2.46 4.44 -13.73
CA ILE A 132 3.45 5.44 -14.09
C ILE A 132 4.09 5.98 -12.81
N SER A 133 5.39 6.26 -12.85
CA SER A 133 6.08 6.96 -11.77
C SER A 133 5.34 8.26 -11.43
N ARG A 134 5.09 8.48 -10.13
CA ARG A 134 4.47 9.73 -9.68
C ARG A 134 5.42 10.94 -9.80
N PHE A 135 6.73 10.70 -9.80
CA PHE A 135 7.73 11.75 -9.94
C PHE A 135 8.32 11.68 -11.35
N LEU A 136 8.32 12.82 -12.03
CA LEU A 136 8.92 12.98 -13.35
C LEU A 136 10.08 13.98 -13.24
N LEU A 137 11.28 13.55 -13.66
CA LEU A 137 12.42 14.44 -13.83
C LEU A 137 12.24 15.26 -15.10
N LEU A 138 12.44 16.57 -14.99
CA LEU A 138 12.34 17.51 -16.09
C LEU A 138 13.73 17.81 -16.67
N PRO A 139 13.80 18.14 -17.98
CA PRO A 139 14.98 18.74 -18.57
C PRO A 139 15.41 19.96 -17.74
N SER A 140 16.68 19.96 -17.34
CA SER A 140 17.29 20.95 -16.46
C SER A 140 18.77 21.13 -16.80
N ASN A 141 19.35 22.24 -16.35
CA ASN A 141 20.76 22.54 -16.59
C ASN A 141 21.67 21.57 -15.84
N LYS A 142 22.95 21.50 -16.25
CA LYS A 142 23.96 20.74 -15.52
C LYS A 142 24.03 21.26 -14.07
N ASN A 143 23.83 20.37 -13.10
CA ASN A 143 23.77 20.62 -11.64
C ASN A 143 22.45 21.16 -11.08
N GLU A 144 21.36 21.10 -11.84
CA GLU A 144 20.00 21.36 -11.35
C GLU A 144 19.15 20.12 -11.54
N ASN A 145 18.21 19.88 -10.60
CA ASN A 145 17.23 18.81 -10.71
C ASN A 145 15.84 19.41 -10.58
N HIS A 146 15.07 19.37 -11.67
CA HIS A 146 13.68 19.81 -11.66
C HIS A 146 12.76 18.58 -11.65
N LEU A 147 11.81 18.55 -10.73
CA LEU A 147 10.84 17.47 -10.57
C LEU A 147 9.43 18.01 -10.63
N ILE A 148 8.55 17.32 -11.36
CA ILE A 148 7.11 17.58 -11.35
C ILE A 148 6.37 16.31 -10.92
N LEU A 149 5.25 16.49 -10.23
CA LEU A 149 4.37 15.38 -9.86
C LEU A 149 3.42 15.02 -11.01
N LEU A 150 3.05 13.76 -11.09
CA LEU A 150 2.17 13.24 -12.15
C LEU A 150 0.81 13.93 -12.17
N GLU A 151 0.26 14.31 -11.01
CA GLU A 151 -0.96 15.12 -10.96
C GLU A 151 -0.79 16.50 -11.62
N ASP A 152 0.38 17.13 -11.52
CA ASP A 152 0.64 18.44 -12.15
C ASP A 152 0.95 18.28 -13.65
N VAL A 153 1.56 17.16 -14.07
CA VAL A 153 1.63 16.77 -15.50
C VAL A 153 0.23 16.68 -16.11
N ILE A 154 -0.71 16.04 -15.40
CA ILE A 154 -2.11 15.96 -15.85
C ILE A 154 -2.75 17.36 -15.86
N ARG A 155 -2.52 18.19 -14.84
CA ARG A 155 -3.03 19.57 -14.77
C ARG A 155 -2.58 20.43 -15.94
N TYR A 156 -1.31 20.32 -16.33
CA TYR A 156 -0.74 21.05 -17.47
C TYR A 156 -1.40 20.70 -18.81
N ASN A 157 -2.04 19.53 -18.89
CA ASN A 157 -2.64 18.99 -20.10
C ASN A 157 -4.18 18.92 -20.06
N LEU A 158 -4.83 19.60 -19.10
CA LEU A 158 -6.30 19.58 -18.98
C LEU A 158 -7.00 20.21 -20.19
N ASP A 159 -6.36 21.17 -20.84
CA ASP A 159 -6.81 21.78 -22.09
C ASP A 159 -6.96 20.75 -23.21
N ASP A 160 -5.96 19.87 -23.37
CA ASP A 160 -5.94 18.79 -24.37
C ASP A 160 -6.94 17.67 -23.99
N ILE A 161 -6.98 17.29 -22.71
CA ILE A 161 -7.89 16.24 -22.19
C ILE A 161 -9.36 16.61 -22.44
N PHE A 162 -9.73 17.87 -22.20
CA PHE A 162 -11.11 18.33 -22.28
C PHE A 162 -11.40 19.15 -23.54
N ALA A 163 -10.54 19.10 -24.57
CA ALA A 163 -10.66 19.89 -25.80
C ALA A 163 -12.02 19.72 -26.53
N ILE A 164 -12.71 18.60 -26.32
CA ILE A 164 -14.05 18.34 -26.89
C ILE A 164 -15.17 19.12 -26.20
N PHE A 165 -14.90 19.76 -25.06
CA PHE A 165 -15.87 20.54 -24.30
C PHE A 165 -15.60 22.04 -24.47
N ASP A 166 -16.69 22.82 -24.51
CA ASP A 166 -16.62 24.28 -24.50
C ASP A 166 -16.58 24.79 -23.05
N PHE A 167 -15.50 25.47 -22.68
CA PHE A 167 -15.28 26.07 -21.36
C PHE A 167 -14.42 27.35 -21.47
N ASP A 168 -14.58 28.26 -20.53
CA ASP A 168 -13.73 29.46 -20.40
C ASP A 168 -12.67 29.29 -19.29
N LYS A 169 -12.95 28.43 -18.30
CA LYS A 169 -12.06 28.19 -17.16
C LYS A 169 -12.08 26.73 -16.74
N ILE A 170 -10.91 26.21 -16.40
CA ILE A 170 -10.73 24.90 -15.77
C ILE A 170 -10.16 25.11 -14.36
N ASP A 171 -10.85 24.57 -13.35
CA ASP A 171 -10.29 24.42 -12.00
C ASP A 171 -10.02 22.93 -11.72
N SER A 172 -8.94 22.65 -11.00
CA SER A 172 -8.53 21.28 -10.65
C SER A 172 -8.09 21.19 -9.20
N TYR A 173 -8.71 20.29 -8.45
CA TYR A 173 -8.40 20.07 -7.04
C TYR A 173 -8.14 18.60 -6.78
N ILE A 174 -7.17 18.31 -5.92
CA ILE A 174 -6.87 16.94 -5.56
C ILE A 174 -7.76 16.48 -4.42
N ILE A 175 -8.27 15.26 -4.53
CA ILE A 175 -9.03 14.58 -3.47
C ILE A 175 -8.51 13.16 -3.29
N LYS A 176 -8.66 12.65 -2.06
CA LYS A 176 -8.30 11.29 -1.70
C LYS A 176 -9.25 10.75 -0.65
N ILE A 177 -9.82 9.58 -0.95
CA ILE A 177 -10.64 8.87 0.01
C ILE A 177 -9.84 7.75 0.69
N THR A 178 -10.13 7.60 1.96
CA THR A 178 -9.76 6.41 2.73
C THR A 178 -11.02 5.70 3.16
N ARG A 179 -11.09 4.40 2.88
CA ARG A 179 -12.20 3.54 3.27
C ARG A 179 -11.83 2.65 4.44
N ASP A 180 -12.87 2.17 5.10
CA ASP A 180 -12.78 1.09 6.07
C ASP A 180 -12.14 -0.14 5.42
N ALA A 181 -11.22 -0.75 6.15
CA ALA A 181 -10.50 -1.91 5.71
C ALA A 181 -10.70 -3.12 6.64
N GLU A 182 -11.67 -3.10 7.55
CA GLU A 182 -12.06 -4.28 8.30
C GLU A 182 -12.86 -5.27 7.43
N LEU A 183 -12.61 -6.56 7.66
CA LEU A 183 -13.33 -7.67 7.03
C LEU A 183 -14.55 -8.00 7.88
N ASP A 184 -15.73 -8.00 7.26
CA ASP A 184 -16.94 -8.57 7.86
C ASP A 184 -17.05 -10.01 7.34
N LEU A 185 -16.87 -10.99 8.23
CA LEU A 185 -16.95 -12.41 7.86
C LEU A 185 -18.41 -12.82 7.70
N ASP A 186 -18.69 -13.61 6.66
CA ASP A 186 -20.02 -14.17 6.42
C ASP A 186 -20.32 -15.24 7.48
N ASN A 187 -21.50 -15.17 8.11
CA ASN A 187 -21.93 -16.12 9.16
C ASN A 187 -22.49 -17.43 8.58
N ASP A 188 -22.63 -17.54 7.27
CA ASP A 188 -23.15 -18.72 6.59
C ASP A 188 -22.29 -19.97 6.86
N LEU A 189 -22.82 -20.93 7.63
CA LEU A 189 -22.09 -22.14 8.03
C LEU A 189 -21.79 -23.11 6.88
N SER A 190 -22.45 -22.96 5.72
CA SER A 190 -22.26 -23.83 4.56
C SER A 190 -20.97 -23.55 3.77
N LYS A 191 -20.37 -22.36 3.95
CA LYS A 191 -19.17 -21.94 3.21
C LYS A 191 -17.88 -22.29 3.94
N SER A 192 -16.86 -22.71 3.19
CA SER A 192 -15.51 -22.90 3.72
C SER A 192 -14.93 -21.58 4.26
N PHE A 193 -13.97 -21.67 5.19
CA PHE A 193 -13.33 -20.48 5.77
C PHE A 193 -12.62 -19.62 4.70
N LEU A 194 -11.99 -20.26 3.72
CA LEU A 194 -11.39 -19.62 2.55
C LEU A 194 -12.41 -18.83 1.72
N GLU A 195 -13.59 -19.41 1.46
CA GLU A 195 -14.66 -18.74 0.71
C GLU A 195 -15.19 -17.52 1.45
N LYS A 196 -15.39 -17.62 2.77
CA LYS A 196 -15.84 -16.51 3.62
C LYS A 196 -14.87 -15.35 3.55
N ILE A 197 -13.56 -15.61 3.67
CA ILE A 197 -12.53 -14.57 3.57
C ILE A 197 -12.49 -13.98 2.16
N SER A 198 -12.54 -14.81 1.12
CA SER A 198 -12.53 -14.36 -0.28
C SER A 198 -13.71 -13.42 -0.59
N LYS A 199 -14.92 -13.76 -0.13
CA LYS A 199 -16.11 -12.90 -0.24
C LYS A 199 -15.94 -11.61 0.56
N SER A 200 -15.40 -11.70 1.77
CA SER A 200 -15.15 -10.53 2.63
C SER A 200 -14.14 -9.56 2.01
N ILE A 201 -13.08 -10.05 1.34
CA ILE A 201 -12.13 -9.22 0.58
C ILE A 201 -12.83 -8.48 -0.57
N LYS A 202 -13.71 -9.16 -1.32
CA LYS A 202 -14.52 -8.52 -2.37
C LYS A 202 -15.43 -7.43 -1.80
N ASN A 203 -16.05 -7.68 -0.65
CA ASN A 203 -16.92 -6.70 0.03
C ASN A 203 -16.13 -5.53 0.64
N ARG A 204 -14.91 -5.76 1.12
CA ARG A 204 -13.99 -4.72 1.62
C ARG A 204 -13.66 -3.70 0.54
N LYS A 205 -13.58 -4.11 -0.73
CA LYS A 205 -13.46 -3.19 -1.88
C LYS A 205 -14.69 -2.27 -2.03
N LYS A 206 -15.75 -2.43 -1.24
CA LYS A 206 -16.93 -1.53 -1.15
C LYS A 206 -17.05 -0.85 0.22
N GLY A 207 -16.02 -0.90 1.06
CA GLY A 207 -16.04 -0.39 2.43
C GLY A 207 -16.50 1.07 2.55
N LEU A 208 -17.11 1.40 3.70
CA LEU A 208 -17.62 2.73 3.96
C LEU A 208 -16.49 3.77 3.94
N PRO A 209 -16.72 4.98 3.40
CA PRO A 209 -15.74 6.05 3.49
C PRO A 209 -15.53 6.44 4.96
N VAL A 210 -14.27 6.64 5.35
CA VAL A 210 -13.88 7.02 6.72
C VAL A 210 -13.21 8.39 6.75
N ARG A 211 -12.55 8.77 5.64
CA ARG A 211 -11.88 10.06 5.49
C ARG A 211 -11.94 10.54 4.04
N LEU A 212 -12.22 11.83 3.86
CA LEU A 212 -11.94 12.58 2.63
C LEU A 212 -10.83 13.58 2.93
N ALA A 213 -9.67 13.39 2.32
CA ALA A 213 -8.64 14.42 2.28
C ALA A 213 -8.81 15.21 0.98
N TYR A 214 -8.83 16.53 1.06
CA TYR A 214 -9.09 17.41 -0.08
C TYR A 214 -8.19 18.64 -0.06
N ASP A 215 -7.97 19.22 -1.24
CA ASP A 215 -7.25 20.49 -1.38
C ASP A 215 -8.00 21.61 -0.65
N GLY A 216 -7.34 22.33 0.26
CA GLY A 216 -7.94 23.42 1.02
C GLY A 216 -8.46 24.59 0.19
N LYS A 217 -8.05 24.70 -1.09
CA LYS A 217 -8.57 25.69 -2.04
C LYS A 217 -9.87 25.26 -2.74
N LEU A 218 -10.35 24.04 -2.49
CA LEU A 218 -11.61 23.54 -3.03
C LEU A 218 -12.76 24.47 -2.58
N SER A 219 -13.58 24.91 -3.53
CA SER A 219 -14.69 25.82 -3.24
C SER A 219 -15.82 25.12 -2.47
N LYS A 220 -16.58 25.89 -1.68
CA LYS A 220 -17.61 25.37 -0.77
C LYS A 220 -18.69 24.58 -1.52
N ASP A 221 -19.12 25.07 -2.68
CA ASP A 221 -20.08 24.41 -3.57
C ASP A 221 -19.59 23.03 -4.05
N MET A 222 -18.33 22.92 -4.45
CA MET A 222 -17.74 21.63 -4.84
C MET A 222 -17.64 20.67 -3.65
N MET A 223 -17.31 21.19 -2.47
CA MET A 223 -17.24 20.39 -1.25
C MET A 223 -18.63 19.83 -0.87
N GLU A 224 -19.66 20.67 -0.90
CA GLU A 224 -21.05 20.26 -0.63
C GLU A 224 -21.53 19.22 -1.64
N MET A 225 -21.23 19.40 -2.93
CA MET A 225 -21.50 18.42 -3.97
C MET A 225 -20.84 17.07 -3.66
N LEU A 226 -19.55 17.07 -3.28
CA LEU A 226 -18.82 15.84 -2.94
C LEU A 226 -19.42 15.17 -1.70
N ILE A 227 -19.72 15.93 -0.64
CA ILE A 227 -20.34 15.39 0.59
C ILE A 227 -21.68 14.72 0.27
N ALA A 228 -22.54 15.42 -0.48
CA ALA A 228 -23.86 14.91 -0.85
C ALA A 228 -23.77 13.67 -1.75
N ARG A 229 -23.02 13.75 -2.85
CA ARG A 229 -22.92 12.65 -3.83
C ARG A 229 -22.23 11.41 -3.28
N MET A 230 -21.28 11.58 -2.35
CA MET A 230 -20.56 10.47 -1.72
C MET A 230 -21.20 9.98 -0.42
N LYS A 231 -22.31 10.60 0.00
CA LYS A 231 -23.04 10.27 1.23
C LYS A 231 -22.16 10.34 2.49
N PHE A 232 -21.26 11.33 2.54
CA PHE A 232 -20.47 11.61 3.74
C PHE A 232 -21.37 12.12 4.87
N ARG A 233 -21.18 11.62 6.08
CA ARG A 233 -21.91 12.03 7.28
C ARG A 233 -21.13 13.08 8.08
N LYS A 234 -21.80 13.78 8.99
CA LYS A 234 -21.23 14.82 9.88
C LYS A 234 -19.98 14.37 10.66
N PHE A 235 -19.88 13.09 11.00
CA PHE A 235 -18.75 12.49 11.74
C PHE A 235 -17.67 11.87 10.85
N ASP A 236 -17.77 12.05 9.54
CA ASP A 236 -16.74 11.55 8.63
C ASP A 236 -15.57 12.55 8.60
N ASN A 237 -14.35 12.02 8.62
CA ASN A 237 -13.16 12.88 8.73
C ASN A 237 -12.93 13.63 7.42
N LEU A 238 -13.37 14.88 7.35
CA LEU A 238 -13.05 15.82 6.28
C LEU A 238 -11.77 16.55 6.67
N ILE A 239 -10.69 16.33 5.91
CA ILE A 239 -9.37 16.85 6.25
C ILE A 239 -8.89 17.75 5.11
N PRO A 240 -8.89 19.08 5.30
CA PRO A 240 -8.23 19.96 4.35
C PRO A 240 -6.73 19.69 4.37
N GLY A 241 -6.09 19.77 3.22
CA GLY A 241 -4.64 19.69 3.07
C GLY A 241 -4.15 20.56 1.94
N GLY A 242 -2.83 20.62 1.78
CA GLY A 242 -2.21 21.30 0.65
C GLY A 242 -2.44 20.59 -0.70
N ARG A 243 -1.90 21.19 -1.76
CA ARG A 243 -1.99 20.74 -3.17
C ARG A 243 -1.50 19.31 -3.42
N ILE A 244 -0.67 18.77 -2.53
CA ILE A 244 -0.07 17.43 -2.65
C ILE A 244 -0.71 16.52 -1.61
N HIS A 245 -1.28 15.40 -2.04
CA HIS A 245 -1.78 14.36 -1.15
C HIS A 245 -0.93 13.10 -1.26
N ASN A 246 -1.23 12.07 -0.46
CA ASN A 246 -0.60 10.76 -0.56
C ASN A 246 0.94 10.79 -0.42
N PHE A 247 1.45 11.51 0.59
CA PHE A 247 2.90 11.63 0.87
C PHE A 247 3.65 10.31 1.11
N LYS A 248 2.96 9.19 1.33
CA LYS A 248 3.61 7.86 1.37
C LYS A 248 4.43 7.58 0.09
N ASP A 249 4.08 8.18 -1.04
CA ASP A 249 4.79 7.95 -2.29
C ASP A 249 6.19 8.56 -2.28
N PHE A 250 6.46 9.54 -1.40
CA PHE A 250 7.80 10.12 -1.19
C PHE A 250 8.79 9.11 -0.57
N ILE A 251 8.32 7.97 -0.06
CA ILE A 251 9.22 6.83 0.26
C ILE A 251 9.96 6.35 -1.01
N ARG A 252 9.35 6.52 -2.18
CA ARG A 252 9.91 6.20 -3.50
C ARG A 252 10.40 7.45 -4.23
N PHE A 253 10.75 8.51 -3.52
CA PHE A 253 11.32 9.71 -4.13
C PHE A 253 12.54 9.33 -4.98
N PRO A 254 12.66 9.83 -6.22
CA PRO A 254 13.65 9.36 -7.17
C PRO A 254 15.07 9.68 -6.72
N ASP A 255 16.03 8.94 -7.28
CA ASP A 255 17.44 9.32 -7.16
C ASP A 255 17.72 10.55 -8.04
N ILE A 256 18.17 11.61 -7.40
CA ILE A 256 18.52 12.89 -8.03
C ILE A 256 20.03 13.07 -8.15
N GLY A 257 20.82 11.99 -7.98
CA GLY A 257 22.27 12.04 -8.10
C GLY A 257 22.97 12.75 -6.95
N ALA A 258 22.36 12.75 -5.75
CA ALA A 258 22.92 13.38 -4.55
C ALA A 258 23.17 12.34 -3.42
N PRO A 259 24.28 11.58 -3.46
CA PRO A 259 24.57 10.54 -2.47
C PRO A 259 24.65 11.06 -1.02
N THR A 260 25.07 12.32 -0.85
CA THR A 260 25.19 12.98 0.46
C THR A 260 23.85 13.23 1.14
N LEU A 261 22.74 13.19 0.38
CA LEU A 261 21.37 13.33 0.88
C LEU A 261 20.73 12.00 1.30
N LYS A 262 21.47 10.90 1.23
CA LYS A 262 20.96 9.57 1.51
C LYS A 262 21.72 8.93 2.65
N TYR A 263 21.00 8.15 3.45
CA TYR A 263 21.64 7.20 4.36
C TYR A 263 22.52 6.25 3.55
N ARG A 264 23.70 5.93 4.08
CA ARG A 264 24.56 4.92 3.51
C ARG A 264 23.81 3.58 3.51
N LYS A 265 23.79 2.90 2.36
CA LYS A 265 23.23 1.55 2.26
C LYS A 265 24.24 0.58 2.85
N ASN A 266 23.96 0.08 4.04
CA ASN A 266 24.76 -0.99 4.63
C ASN A 266 24.35 -2.31 3.99
N LYS A 267 25.33 -3.04 3.43
CA LYS A 267 25.09 -4.41 2.94
C LYS A 267 24.95 -5.33 4.15
N PRO A 268 23.89 -6.16 4.23
CA PRO A 268 23.80 -7.19 5.26
C PRO A 268 25.03 -8.11 5.19
N LEU A 269 25.56 -8.47 6.36
CA LEU A 269 26.72 -9.33 6.50
C LEU A 269 26.32 -10.81 6.45
N ASP A 270 27.21 -11.66 5.96
CA ASP A 270 27.05 -13.09 6.14
C ASP A 270 27.43 -13.51 7.55
N HIS A 271 26.73 -14.52 8.07
CA HIS A 271 27.08 -15.07 9.38
C HIS A 271 28.40 -15.86 9.26
N PRO A 272 29.40 -15.62 10.14
CA PRO A 272 30.71 -16.29 10.06
C PRO A 272 30.64 -17.81 10.01
N ALA A 273 29.66 -18.40 10.70
CA ALA A 273 29.46 -19.85 10.72
C ALA A 273 29.03 -20.45 9.36
N PHE A 274 28.58 -19.64 8.40
CA PHE A 274 28.05 -20.10 7.10
C PHE A 274 28.99 -19.81 5.91
N HIS A 275 30.26 -19.48 6.16
CA HIS A 275 31.17 -18.89 5.17
C HIS A 275 31.57 -19.73 3.94
N ASN A 276 31.20 -21.01 3.81
CA ASN A 276 31.77 -21.90 2.77
C ASN A 276 30.78 -22.60 1.84
N GLY A 277 29.54 -22.10 1.68
CA GLY A 277 28.59 -22.63 0.69
C GLY A 277 28.09 -24.07 0.91
N GLY A 278 28.70 -24.80 1.86
CA GLY A 278 28.34 -26.16 2.25
C GLY A 278 26.96 -26.26 2.88
N SER A 279 26.57 -27.48 3.24
CA SER A 279 25.30 -27.72 3.94
C SER A 279 25.24 -26.90 5.23
N LEU A 280 24.10 -26.24 5.46
CA LEU A 280 23.84 -25.45 6.68
C LEU A 280 23.54 -26.36 7.88
N PHE A 281 23.05 -27.58 7.63
CA PHE A 281 22.67 -28.53 8.68
C PHE A 281 23.83 -28.93 9.60
N PRO A 282 25.03 -29.31 9.11
CA PRO A 282 26.17 -29.61 9.98
C PRO A 282 26.61 -28.44 10.87
N VAL A 283 26.39 -27.20 10.43
CA VAL A 283 26.71 -26.02 11.22
C VAL A 283 25.73 -25.89 12.37
N ILE A 284 24.42 -25.96 12.06
CA ILE A 284 23.34 -25.84 13.05
C ILE A 284 23.36 -27.02 14.03
N ALA A 285 23.71 -28.23 13.58
CA ALA A 285 23.83 -29.41 14.43
C ALA A 285 24.94 -29.29 15.49
N LYS A 286 25.97 -28.49 15.22
CA LYS A 286 27.08 -28.26 16.17
C LYS A 286 26.77 -27.18 17.19
N LYS A 287 26.04 -26.14 16.80
CA LYS A 287 25.76 -24.99 17.66
C LYS A 287 24.56 -24.19 17.14
N ASP A 288 23.75 -23.70 18.06
CA ASP A 288 22.68 -22.75 17.77
C ASP A 288 23.22 -21.50 17.06
N VAL A 289 22.49 -21.03 16.05
CA VAL A 289 22.84 -19.86 15.25
C VAL A 289 21.79 -18.78 15.42
N LEU A 290 22.23 -17.59 15.84
CA LEU A 290 21.39 -16.41 15.94
C LEU A 290 21.69 -15.44 14.79
N LEU A 291 20.66 -15.07 14.04
CA LEU A 291 20.74 -14.04 13.00
C LEU A 291 20.02 -12.78 13.48
N PHE A 292 20.63 -11.61 13.30
CA PHE A 292 20.06 -10.33 13.72
C PHE A 292 19.79 -9.42 12.52
N PHE A 293 18.54 -9.37 12.08
CA PHE A 293 18.14 -8.55 10.94
C PHE A 293 17.98 -7.07 11.33
N PRO A 294 18.34 -6.10 10.47
CA PRO A 294 18.81 -6.25 9.09
C PRO A 294 20.35 -6.36 8.95
N TYR A 295 21.09 -6.60 10.05
CA TYR A 295 22.56 -6.62 10.04
C TYR A 295 23.12 -7.87 9.38
N GLN A 296 22.55 -9.05 9.65
CA GLN A 296 22.86 -10.27 8.89
C GLN A 296 21.91 -10.48 7.71
N SER A 297 22.39 -11.21 6.70
CA SER A 297 21.62 -11.54 5.51
C SER A 297 20.48 -12.52 5.81
N TYR A 298 19.26 -12.19 5.35
CA TYR A 298 18.12 -13.13 5.37
C TYR A 298 18.29 -14.30 4.39
N HIS A 299 19.30 -14.22 3.51
CA HIS A 299 19.61 -15.28 2.54
C HIS A 299 19.88 -16.63 3.21
N HIS A 300 20.46 -16.65 4.41
CA HIS A 300 20.74 -17.89 5.16
C HIS A 300 19.48 -18.71 5.45
N ILE A 301 18.35 -18.03 5.75
CA ILE A 301 17.06 -18.69 5.97
C ILE A 301 16.49 -19.25 4.67
N LEU A 302 16.57 -18.46 3.59
CA LEU A 302 16.12 -18.89 2.26
C LEU A 302 16.94 -20.07 1.74
N ASP A 303 18.26 -20.03 1.92
CA ASP A 303 19.16 -21.10 1.50
C ASP A 303 18.93 -22.39 2.31
N LEU A 304 18.64 -22.28 3.60
CA LEU A 304 18.27 -23.44 4.43
C LEU A 304 17.03 -24.14 3.90
N LEU A 305 15.95 -23.40 3.61
CA LEU A 305 14.72 -23.96 3.05
C LEU A 305 14.93 -24.51 1.63
N ARG A 306 15.71 -23.81 0.80
CA ARG A 306 16.07 -24.28 -0.54
C ARG A 306 16.83 -25.60 -0.49
N LYS A 307 17.87 -25.71 0.34
CA LYS A 307 18.64 -26.94 0.54
C LYS A 307 17.76 -28.05 1.13
N ALA A 308 16.89 -27.73 2.08
CA ALA A 308 15.94 -28.68 2.64
C ALA A 308 14.98 -29.23 1.59
N SER A 309 14.58 -28.43 0.59
CA SER A 309 13.67 -28.88 -0.47
C SER A 309 14.25 -29.97 -1.38
N ILE A 310 15.58 -30.01 -1.54
CA ILE A 310 16.27 -30.96 -2.44
C ILE A 310 17.05 -32.06 -1.70
N ASP A 311 17.40 -31.87 -0.42
CA ASP A 311 18.17 -32.87 0.33
C ASP A 311 17.38 -34.19 0.45
N PRO A 312 17.89 -35.32 -0.08
CA PRO A 312 17.19 -36.61 -0.03
C PRO A 312 17.02 -37.14 1.40
N LYS A 313 17.79 -36.62 2.35
CA LYS A 313 17.67 -36.99 3.78
C LYS A 313 16.53 -36.27 4.48
N VAL A 314 15.95 -35.22 3.89
CA VAL A 314 14.85 -34.48 4.51
C VAL A 314 13.54 -35.19 4.20
N GLU A 315 12.81 -35.56 5.26
CA GLU A 315 11.53 -36.27 5.16
C GLU A 315 10.33 -35.31 5.19
N SER A 316 10.41 -34.25 6.01
CA SER A 316 9.32 -33.29 6.13
C SER A 316 9.74 -31.87 6.48
N ILE A 317 8.91 -30.91 6.09
CA ILE A 317 9.02 -29.49 6.41
C ILE A 317 7.67 -29.01 6.97
N LYS A 318 7.67 -28.48 8.19
CA LYS A 318 6.52 -27.79 8.80
C LYS A 318 6.81 -26.31 8.93
N ILE A 319 5.89 -25.42 8.56
CA ILE A 319 6.14 -23.97 8.58
C ILE A 319 4.89 -23.15 8.90
N THR A 320 5.06 -21.99 9.55
CA THR A 320 4.02 -20.97 9.67
C THR A 320 4.20 -19.87 8.62
N LEU A 321 3.14 -19.58 7.89
CA LEU A 321 3.11 -18.58 6.82
C LEU A 321 2.14 -17.47 7.21
N TYR A 322 2.69 -16.40 7.80
CA TYR A 322 1.90 -15.25 8.25
C TYR A 322 1.59 -14.26 7.12
N ARG A 323 2.61 -13.85 6.36
CA ARG A 323 2.49 -12.89 5.25
C ARG A 323 3.40 -13.31 4.12
N LEU A 324 2.81 -13.70 3.00
CA LEU A 324 3.56 -14.10 1.81
C LEU A 324 3.61 -12.94 0.82
N ALA A 325 4.82 -12.68 0.31
CA ALA A 325 4.97 -11.80 -0.85
C ALA A 325 4.33 -12.43 -2.09
N ASN A 326 3.91 -11.60 -3.06
CA ASN A 326 3.33 -12.09 -4.32
C ASN A 326 4.23 -13.13 -5.00
N ASN A 327 5.54 -12.89 -5.01
CA ASN A 327 6.55 -13.84 -5.50
C ASN A 327 7.34 -14.41 -4.31
N SER A 328 6.71 -15.30 -3.54
CA SER A 328 7.31 -15.87 -2.34
C SER A 328 8.34 -16.95 -2.66
N ILE A 329 9.62 -16.67 -2.44
CA ILE A 329 10.72 -17.65 -2.55
C ILE A 329 10.49 -18.83 -1.59
N ILE A 330 9.97 -18.56 -0.39
CA ILE A 330 9.66 -19.59 0.61
C ILE A 330 8.59 -20.54 0.08
N ALA A 331 7.49 -20.02 -0.49
CA ALA A 331 6.42 -20.87 -0.99
C ALA A 331 6.89 -21.73 -2.17
N ASN A 332 7.71 -21.18 -3.08
CA ASN A 332 8.33 -21.94 -4.15
C ASN A 332 9.26 -23.05 -3.64
N ALA A 333 10.03 -22.81 -2.58
CA ALA A 333 10.89 -23.83 -1.98
C ALA A 333 10.05 -24.98 -1.37
N LEU A 334 8.89 -24.68 -0.78
CA LEU A 334 7.97 -25.68 -0.25
C LEU A 334 7.31 -26.51 -1.37
N ILE A 335 6.89 -25.87 -2.46
CA ILE A 335 6.38 -26.56 -3.65
C ILE A 335 7.46 -27.49 -4.22
N ASN A 336 8.70 -27.03 -4.31
CA ASN A 336 9.80 -27.87 -4.74
C ASN A 336 10.05 -29.05 -3.79
N ALA A 337 9.87 -28.87 -2.48
CA ALA A 337 10.00 -29.95 -1.51
C ALA A 337 8.95 -31.06 -1.76
N LEU A 338 7.70 -30.68 -2.02
CA LEU A 338 6.61 -31.61 -2.38
C LEU A 338 6.94 -32.40 -3.65
N LYS A 339 7.41 -31.71 -4.70
CA LYS A 339 7.83 -32.33 -5.96
C LYS A 339 8.98 -33.33 -5.79
N ASN A 340 9.83 -33.12 -4.78
CA ASN A 340 10.90 -34.03 -4.39
C ASN A 340 10.46 -35.08 -3.34
N GLY A 341 9.15 -35.34 -3.21
CA GLY A 341 8.59 -36.42 -2.39
C GLY A 341 8.57 -36.15 -0.88
N LYS A 342 8.79 -34.91 -0.44
CA LYS A 342 8.83 -34.55 0.99
C LYS A 342 7.44 -34.18 1.48
N SER A 343 7.12 -34.53 2.72
CA SER A 343 5.88 -34.10 3.34
C SER A 343 5.97 -32.62 3.76
N VAL A 344 5.02 -31.79 3.33
CA VAL A 344 4.96 -30.38 3.73
C VAL A 344 3.68 -30.09 4.48
N THR A 345 3.81 -29.46 5.66
CA THR A 345 2.69 -28.91 6.43
C THR A 345 2.85 -27.40 6.57
N ALA A 346 1.87 -26.63 6.12
CA ALA A 346 1.91 -25.17 6.18
C ALA A 346 0.70 -24.63 6.97
N VAL A 347 0.97 -23.88 8.04
CA VAL A 347 -0.07 -23.12 8.75
C VAL A 347 -0.16 -21.74 8.12
N VAL A 348 -1.27 -21.42 7.46
CA VAL A 348 -1.45 -20.14 6.74
C VAL A 348 -2.41 -19.22 7.50
N GLU A 349 -1.96 -18.01 7.82
CA GLU A 349 -2.79 -16.98 8.44
C GLU A 349 -3.52 -16.17 7.37
N LEU A 350 -4.74 -16.56 7.04
CA LEU A 350 -5.55 -15.87 6.03
C LEU A 350 -6.09 -14.51 6.48
N GLN A 351 -6.11 -14.23 7.79
CA GLN A 351 -6.58 -12.94 8.33
C GLN A 351 -5.46 -11.90 8.43
N ALA A 352 -4.29 -12.17 7.86
CA ALA A 352 -3.19 -11.21 7.79
C ALA A 352 -3.58 -9.99 6.96
N ARG A 353 -3.79 -8.86 7.65
CA ARG A 353 -4.33 -7.64 7.05
C ARG A 353 -3.46 -7.14 5.90
N PHE A 354 -4.09 -6.93 4.74
CA PHE A 354 -3.54 -6.44 3.47
C PHE A 354 -2.74 -7.44 2.64
N ASP A 355 -2.54 -8.65 3.14
CA ASP A 355 -1.81 -9.73 2.46
C ASP A 355 -2.75 -10.92 2.20
N GLU A 356 -4.07 -10.73 2.37
CA GLU A 356 -5.04 -11.82 2.32
C GLU A 356 -5.13 -12.43 0.92
N GLU A 357 -5.11 -11.61 -0.15
CA GLU A 357 -5.13 -12.10 -1.54
C GLU A 357 -3.91 -12.97 -1.85
N SER A 358 -2.71 -12.56 -1.42
CA SER A 358 -1.45 -13.29 -1.63
C SER A 358 -1.40 -14.58 -0.80
N ASN A 359 -1.88 -14.55 0.44
CA ASN A 359 -1.94 -15.74 1.29
C ASN A 359 -2.94 -16.77 0.76
N ILE A 360 -4.10 -16.35 0.25
CA ILE A 360 -5.07 -17.24 -0.41
C ILE A 360 -4.46 -17.88 -1.65
N TYR A 361 -3.81 -17.08 -2.51
CA TYR A 361 -3.16 -17.60 -3.72
C TYR A 361 -2.16 -18.71 -3.41
N TRP A 362 -1.22 -18.45 -2.49
CA TRP A 362 -0.20 -19.44 -2.13
C TRP A 362 -0.77 -20.63 -1.36
N ALA A 363 -1.82 -20.45 -0.55
CA ALA A 363 -2.50 -21.57 0.09
C ALA A 363 -3.08 -22.54 -0.94
N ASN A 364 -3.78 -22.03 -1.95
CA ASN A 364 -4.35 -22.85 -3.02
C ASN A 364 -3.23 -23.59 -3.78
N GLN A 365 -2.16 -22.89 -4.17
CA GLN A 365 -1.02 -23.51 -4.87
C GLN A 365 -0.35 -24.62 -4.05
N LEU A 366 -0.18 -24.43 -2.74
CA LEU A 366 0.38 -25.46 -1.87
C LEU A 366 -0.55 -26.67 -1.74
N GLN A 367 -1.87 -26.46 -1.63
CA GLN A 367 -2.85 -27.55 -1.56
C GLN A 367 -2.89 -28.36 -2.87
N GLU A 368 -2.86 -27.68 -4.03
CA GLU A 368 -2.85 -28.31 -5.35
C GLU A 368 -1.62 -29.22 -5.54
N GLU A 369 -0.47 -28.82 -5.00
CA GLU A 369 0.78 -29.60 -5.04
C GLU A 369 0.89 -30.65 -3.91
N GLY A 370 -0.17 -30.85 -3.12
CA GLY A 370 -0.26 -31.92 -2.12
C GLY A 370 0.19 -31.58 -0.71
N ALA A 371 0.40 -30.30 -0.37
CA ALA A 371 0.71 -29.89 0.99
C ALA A 371 -0.48 -30.06 1.93
N THR A 372 -0.22 -30.43 3.19
CA THR A 372 -1.20 -30.28 4.26
C THR A 372 -1.26 -28.81 4.68
N VAL A 373 -2.26 -28.07 4.20
CA VAL A 373 -2.46 -26.66 4.55
C VAL A 373 -3.48 -26.54 5.68
N ILE A 374 -3.05 -25.92 6.78
CA ILE A 374 -3.86 -25.67 7.97
C ILE A 374 -4.19 -24.19 8.00
N PHE A 375 -5.47 -23.87 7.90
CA PHE A 375 -5.98 -22.53 8.16
C PHE A 375 -6.17 -22.39 9.67
N GLY A 376 -5.59 -21.35 10.28
CA GLY A 376 -5.65 -21.15 11.73
C GLY A 376 -7.07 -21.23 12.31
N VAL A 377 -7.18 -21.44 13.62
CA VAL A 377 -8.48 -21.56 14.30
C VAL A 377 -9.23 -20.22 14.27
N PRO A 378 -10.54 -20.17 13.96
CA PRO A 378 -11.32 -18.95 14.03
C PRO A 378 -11.17 -18.25 15.39
N GLY A 379 -10.79 -16.97 15.36
CA GLY A 379 -10.57 -16.17 16.57
C GLY A 379 -9.15 -16.25 17.15
N LEU A 380 -8.33 -17.22 16.73
CA LEU A 380 -6.94 -17.34 17.14
C LEU A 380 -5.99 -16.97 16.00
N LYS A 381 -5.05 -16.06 16.27
CA LYS A 381 -4.06 -15.61 15.29
C LYS A 381 -2.72 -16.26 15.54
N VAL A 382 -2.14 -16.86 14.49
CA VAL A 382 -0.80 -17.43 14.55
C VAL A 382 0.21 -16.37 14.12
N HIS A 383 0.92 -15.79 15.09
CA HIS A 383 1.94 -14.77 14.83
C HIS A 383 3.38 -15.30 14.97
N SER A 384 3.57 -16.55 15.37
CA SER A 384 4.90 -17.17 15.44
C SER A 384 5.48 -17.36 14.02
N LYS A 385 6.80 -17.16 13.83
CA LYS A 385 7.50 -17.42 12.56
C LYS A 385 8.43 -18.61 12.76
N LEU A 386 7.84 -19.79 12.57
CA LEU A 386 8.47 -21.05 12.86
C LEU A 386 8.60 -21.87 11.59
N PHE A 387 9.70 -22.59 11.46
CA PHE A 387 9.70 -23.80 10.66
C PHE A 387 10.49 -24.90 11.34
N LEU A 388 10.16 -26.13 11.00
CA LEU A 388 10.76 -27.35 11.50
C LEU A 388 11.06 -28.26 10.32
N ILE A 389 12.33 -28.60 10.15
CA ILE A 389 12.81 -29.53 9.12
C ILE A 389 13.16 -30.84 9.83
N THR A 390 12.57 -31.94 9.39
CA THR A 390 12.87 -33.29 9.89
C THR A 390 13.77 -33.99 8.87
N ARG A 391 14.95 -34.43 9.31
CA ARG A 391 16.00 -34.98 8.47
C ARG A 391 16.52 -36.30 9.06
N LYS A 392 16.64 -37.33 8.24
CA LYS A 392 17.21 -38.64 8.61
C LYS A 392 18.73 -38.62 8.54
N GLU A 393 19.38 -38.83 9.67
CA GLU A 393 20.84 -38.83 9.81
C GLU A 393 21.29 -40.19 10.35
N GLY A 394 21.74 -41.06 9.44
CA GLY A 394 21.98 -42.47 9.76
C GLY A 394 20.69 -43.18 10.17
N ASN A 395 20.67 -43.74 11.37
CA ASN A 395 19.48 -44.40 11.94
C ASN A 395 18.65 -43.47 12.85
N GLN A 396 19.00 -42.18 12.94
CA GLN A 396 18.31 -41.22 13.80
C GLN A 396 17.54 -40.17 13.00
N ILE A 397 16.47 -39.65 13.61
CA ILE A 397 15.69 -38.54 13.07
C ILE A 397 16.11 -37.27 13.81
N THR A 398 16.78 -36.36 13.09
CA THR A 398 17.21 -35.05 13.60
C THR A 398 16.21 -33.97 13.17
N ARG A 399 15.95 -33.01 14.06
CA ARG A 399 15.02 -31.90 13.80
C ARG A 399 15.74 -30.56 13.90
N TYR A 400 15.61 -29.76 12.85
CA TYR A 400 16.17 -28.41 12.77
C TYR A 400 15.04 -27.39 12.83
N ALA A 401 15.05 -26.54 13.84
CA ALA A 401 14.01 -25.54 14.07
C ALA A 401 14.53 -24.12 13.81
N HIS A 402 13.64 -23.27 13.30
CA HIS A 402 13.81 -21.83 13.25
C HIS A 402 12.73 -21.17 14.10
N ILE A 403 13.14 -20.16 14.87
CA ILE A 403 12.27 -19.33 15.68
C ILE A 403 12.62 -17.87 15.39
N GLY A 404 11.63 -17.07 14.99
CA GLY A 404 11.82 -15.64 14.72
C GLY A 404 10.55 -14.81 14.80
#